data_AF-A0A0L6X0R3-F1
#
_entry.id   AF-A0A0L6X0R3-F1
#
_cell.length_a   1.000
_cell.length_b   1.000
_cell.length_c   1.000
_cell.angle_alpha   90.00
_cell.angle_beta   90.00
_cell.angle_gamma   90.00
#
_symmetry.space_group_name_H-M   'P 1'
#
loop_
_entity.id
_entity.type
_entity.pdbx_description
1 polymer ?
#
loop_
_entity_poly.entity_id
_entity_poly.type
_entity_poly.pdbx_seq_one_letter_code
_entity_poly.pdbx_strand_id
1 'polypeptide(L)'
;MVRTTDSLCGSAFAARPLTIRHEVSRNDISGIQTRYGLGARIAGVRWFSIAEIVRNEIDPFTTTSLRNIEREFEVLALVNGGSGEKGVAVGDESRFHPRFYRASLFTSYAMAMNIFRLLGDLAHLASIFILLNKIQKSRSCRGISFKTQALYVAVFVSRYPDLLWRYISLYNSTMKLFFIASSCYILYLMRYRFRPTHDPSIDTFRVEYLVGPCFVLGLIFNYGFNFTEIFWSFSIFLESVAILPQLFMLQRTGEAETITTHYLAALGVYRALYIPNWIYRYFTENGTVDPIAVIAGIVQTGLYLDFFYVYFTKVLKGQKFELPA
;
A
#
# COMPACT_ATOMS: atom_id res chain seq x y z
N MET A 1 -42.43 43.66 62.69
CA MET A 1 -41.34 44.40 63.35
C MET A 1 -40.12 44.27 62.41
N VAL A 2 -39.91 45.12 61.39
CA VAL A 2 -39.37 46.51 61.39
C VAL A 2 -38.07 46.55 62.23
N ARG A 3 -36.84 46.85 61.78
CA ARG A 3 -36.20 47.57 60.64
C ARG A 3 -34.73 47.06 60.54
N THR A 4 -34.18 46.72 59.36
CA THR A 4 -33.23 47.50 58.50
C THR A 4 -32.12 48.29 59.20
N THR A 5 -30.86 48.05 58.80
CA THR A 5 -29.93 49.07 58.24
C THR A 5 -28.88 48.43 57.34
N ASP A 6 -28.55 49.17 56.28
CA ASP A 6 -27.77 48.85 55.09
C ASP A 6 -26.24 48.97 55.26
N SER A 7 -25.49 48.26 54.41
CA SER A 7 -24.40 48.81 53.57
C SER A 7 -24.00 47.72 52.55
N LEU A 8 -24.42 47.85 51.29
CA LEU A 8 -23.82 48.57 50.15
C LEU A 8 -22.65 47.84 49.46
N CYS A 9 -22.84 47.67 48.16
CA CYS A 9 -21.90 47.41 47.06
C CYS A 9 -21.18 46.05 47.05
N GLY A 10 -21.36 45.17 46.07
CA GLY A 10 -21.63 45.44 44.65
C GLY A 10 -20.32 45.36 43.87
N SER A 11 -20.04 44.21 43.28
CA SER A 11 -19.48 44.08 41.92
C SER A 11 -19.20 42.61 41.62
N ALA A 12 -19.95 42.11 40.65
CA ALA A 12 -19.67 40.88 39.95
C ALA A 12 -18.24 40.90 39.40
N PHE A 13 -17.44 39.90 39.77
CA PHE A 13 -16.17 39.64 39.10
C PHE A 13 -16.49 39.06 37.72
N ALA A 14 -16.69 39.95 36.74
CA ALA A 14 -16.71 39.61 35.34
C ALA A 14 -15.32 39.06 34.97
N ALA A 15 -15.20 37.74 34.80
CA ALA A 15 -14.04 37.15 34.17
C ALA A 15 -13.98 37.63 32.71
N ARG A 16 -13.13 38.62 32.43
CA ARG A 16 -12.81 39.07 31.08
C ARG A 16 -12.18 37.91 30.30
N PRO A 17 -12.58 37.66 29.04
CA PRO A 17 -11.79 36.80 28.18
C PRO A 17 -10.45 37.49 27.89
N LEU A 18 -9.36 36.79 28.14
CA LEU A 18 -8.01 37.19 27.75
C LEU A 18 -7.89 37.09 26.23
N THR A 19 -8.24 38.16 25.53
CA THR A 19 -7.96 38.32 24.11
C THR A 19 -6.48 38.71 23.96
N ILE A 20 -5.59 37.73 23.82
CA ILE A 20 -4.21 37.99 23.39
C ILE A 20 -4.25 38.25 21.89
N ARG A 21 -4.30 39.53 21.53
CA ARG A 21 -4.16 40.01 20.15
C ARG A 21 -2.66 40.04 19.84
N HIS A 22 -2.13 39.00 19.19
CA HIS A 22 -0.84 39.12 18.51
C HIS A 22 -1.05 39.87 17.20
N GLU A 23 -0.77 41.17 17.22
CA GLU A 23 -0.57 41.95 16.00
C GLU A 23 0.75 41.51 15.36
N VAL A 24 0.67 40.54 14.44
CA VAL A 24 1.82 40.20 13.58
C VAL A 24 1.90 41.27 12.49
N SER A 25 2.84 42.18 12.67
CA SER A 25 3.22 43.16 11.64
C SER A 25 3.61 42.44 10.35
N ARG A 26 3.07 42.89 9.21
CA ARG A 26 3.34 42.33 7.87
C ARG A 26 4.81 42.38 7.42
N ASN A 27 5.72 42.89 8.25
CA ASN A 27 7.15 43.02 7.93
C ASN A 27 8.07 41.97 8.58
N ASP A 28 7.57 41.03 9.38
CA ASP A 28 8.39 39.92 9.95
C ASP A 28 8.40 38.64 9.09
N ILE A 29 7.86 38.69 7.87
CA ILE A 29 7.79 37.52 6.96
C ILE A 29 9.08 37.37 6.12
N SER A 30 9.99 38.35 6.14
CA SER A 30 11.26 38.29 5.39
C SER A 30 12.45 37.72 6.17
N GLY A 31 12.31 37.43 7.47
CA GLY A 31 13.40 36.92 8.32
C GLY A 31 13.35 35.42 8.65
N ILE A 32 12.25 34.73 8.33
CA ILE A 32 12.03 33.30 8.68
C ILE A 32 12.21 32.37 7.46
N GLN A 33 12.40 32.91 6.26
CA GLN A 33 12.70 32.11 5.06
C GLN A 33 14.16 31.62 4.96
N THR A 34 15.06 32.07 5.85
CA THR A 34 16.50 31.74 5.76
C THR A 34 16.98 30.68 6.74
N ARG A 35 16.10 30.01 7.49
CA ARG A 35 16.46 28.93 8.44
C ARG A 35 15.84 27.55 8.19
N TYR A 36 15.18 27.34 7.05
CA TYR A 36 14.76 26.00 6.57
C TYR A 36 15.67 25.44 5.47
N GLY A 37 16.91 25.92 5.39
CA GLY A 37 17.97 25.37 4.54
C GLY A 37 18.74 24.22 5.20
N LEU A 38 18.05 23.22 5.76
CA LEU A 38 18.70 21.98 6.23
C LEU A 38 17.73 20.77 6.27
N GLY A 39 16.79 20.71 5.33
CA GLY A 39 15.84 19.58 5.17
C GLY A 39 16.02 18.76 3.89
N ALA A 40 17.02 19.07 3.05
CA ALA A 40 17.21 18.48 1.72
C ALA A 40 18.48 17.61 1.62
N ARG A 41 18.78 16.82 2.65
CA ARG A 41 19.90 15.84 2.63
C ARG A 41 19.54 14.45 3.19
N ILE A 42 18.27 14.04 3.07
CA ILE A 42 17.86 12.62 3.20
C ILE A 42 17.14 12.13 1.92
N ALA A 43 17.24 12.88 0.82
CA ALA A 43 16.89 12.40 -0.53
C ALA A 43 18.10 11.74 -1.19
N GLY A 44 18.63 10.70 -0.54
CA GLY A 44 19.79 9.93 -0.99
C GLY A 44 19.46 8.54 -1.57
N VAL A 45 18.17 8.18 -1.68
CA VAL A 45 17.76 7.03 -2.49
C VAL A 45 17.51 7.55 -3.89
N ARG A 46 18.40 7.19 -4.81
CA ARG A 46 18.41 7.58 -6.22
C ARG A 46 17.17 7.00 -6.91
N TRP A 47 16.02 7.68 -6.79
CA TRP A 47 14.73 7.31 -7.41
C TRP A 47 14.79 7.11 -8.93
N PHE A 48 15.82 7.68 -9.57
CA PHE A 48 16.13 7.43 -10.98
C PHE A 48 16.33 5.93 -11.31
N SER A 49 16.72 5.09 -10.35
CA SER A 49 17.09 3.71 -10.64
C SER A 49 15.92 2.82 -11.11
N ILE A 50 14.68 3.01 -10.62
CA ILE A 50 13.57 2.12 -11.02
C ILE A 50 13.08 2.48 -12.43
N ALA A 51 12.89 3.77 -12.71
CA ALA A 51 12.51 4.23 -14.04
C ALA A 51 13.61 3.95 -15.09
N GLU A 52 14.88 3.92 -14.68
CA GLU A 52 16.02 3.58 -15.53
C GLU A 52 16.16 2.06 -15.72
N ILE A 53 15.88 1.24 -14.71
CA ILE A 53 15.77 -0.24 -14.83
C ILE A 53 14.62 -0.62 -15.77
N VAL A 54 13.45 0.00 -15.60
CA VAL A 54 12.27 -0.20 -16.47
C VAL A 54 12.57 0.28 -17.90
N ARG A 55 13.34 1.36 -18.07
CA ARG A 55 13.66 1.94 -19.38
C ARG A 55 14.81 1.22 -20.11
N ASN A 56 15.73 0.58 -19.39
CA ASN A 56 16.87 -0.15 -19.96
C ASN A 56 16.55 -1.62 -20.30
N GLU A 57 15.46 -2.19 -19.77
CA GLU A 57 15.04 -3.59 -20.03
C GLU A 57 13.86 -3.72 -21.03
N ILE A 58 13.27 -2.60 -21.46
CA ILE A 58 12.05 -2.57 -22.29
C ILE A 58 12.37 -2.02 -23.68
N ASP A 59 12.15 -2.84 -24.72
CA ASP A 59 12.34 -2.48 -26.13
C ASP A 59 11.62 -1.17 -26.52
N PRO A 60 12.17 -0.41 -27.50
CA PRO A 60 11.66 0.90 -27.92
C PRO A 60 10.21 0.89 -28.45
N PHE A 61 9.66 -0.29 -28.78
CA PHE A 61 8.26 -0.44 -29.18
C PHE A 61 7.27 -0.26 -28.01
N THR A 62 7.69 -0.56 -26.77
CA THR A 62 6.84 -0.44 -25.57
C THR A 62 6.89 0.95 -24.95
N THR A 63 7.97 1.72 -25.19
CA THR A 63 8.07 3.12 -24.74
C THR A 63 6.99 4.03 -25.34
N THR A 64 6.46 3.70 -26.52
CA THR A 64 5.35 4.45 -27.13
C THR A 64 4.03 4.15 -26.42
N SER A 65 3.82 2.89 -26.01
CA SER A 65 2.64 2.51 -25.22
C SER A 65 2.69 3.11 -23.82
N LEU A 66 3.85 3.11 -23.16
CA LEU A 66 4.05 3.75 -21.85
C LEU A 66 3.87 5.27 -21.89
N ARG A 67 4.34 5.97 -22.94
CA ARG A 67 4.11 7.42 -23.10
C ARG A 67 2.64 7.77 -23.39
N ASN A 68 1.94 6.92 -24.12
CA ASN A 68 0.50 7.11 -24.36
C ASN A 68 -0.30 6.88 -23.08
N ILE A 69 0.11 5.91 -22.25
CA ILE A 69 -0.46 5.66 -20.94
C ILE A 69 -0.17 6.82 -19.96
N GLU A 70 1.06 7.34 -19.92
CA GLU A 70 1.42 8.53 -19.11
C GLU A 70 0.57 9.76 -19.48
N ARG A 71 0.34 10.01 -20.78
CA ARG A 71 -0.54 11.10 -21.24
C ARG A 71 -2.00 10.92 -20.86
N GLU A 72 -2.54 9.70 -20.97
CA GLU A 72 -3.91 9.41 -20.54
C GLU A 72 -4.07 9.61 -19.03
N PHE A 73 -3.04 9.30 -18.25
CA PHE A 73 -3.06 9.50 -16.79
C PHE A 73 -2.88 10.95 -16.36
N GLU A 74 -2.09 11.78 -17.06
CA GLU A 74 -2.02 13.22 -16.80
C GLU A 74 -3.39 13.90 -17.04
N VAL A 75 -4.10 13.48 -18.09
CA VAL A 75 -5.46 13.98 -18.38
C VAL A 75 -6.44 13.57 -17.28
N LEU A 76 -6.38 12.34 -16.78
CA LEU A 76 -7.26 11.85 -15.70
C LEU A 76 -6.94 12.45 -14.32
N ALA A 77 -5.67 12.80 -14.06
CA ALA A 77 -5.25 13.50 -12.84
C ALA A 77 -5.76 14.95 -12.82
N LEU A 78 -5.79 15.61 -13.98
CA LEU A 78 -6.33 16.97 -14.12
C LEU A 78 -7.87 17.00 -13.99
N VAL A 79 -8.57 15.98 -14.49
CA VAL A 79 -10.04 15.89 -14.39
C VAL A 79 -10.51 15.68 -12.94
N ASN A 80 -9.74 14.99 -12.11
CA ASN A 80 -10.08 14.80 -10.69
C ASN A 80 -9.59 15.92 -9.77
N GLY A 81 -8.78 16.86 -10.27
CA GLY A 81 -8.29 18.03 -9.53
C GLY A 81 -9.25 19.23 -9.50
N GLY A 82 -10.41 19.13 -10.15
CA GLY A 82 -11.35 20.24 -10.32
C GLY A 82 -12.79 19.90 -9.94
N SER A 83 -13.11 19.87 -8.65
CA SER A 83 -14.47 20.15 -8.19
C SER A 83 -14.44 20.70 -6.77
N GLY A 84 -14.42 22.03 -6.72
CA GLY A 84 -14.52 22.82 -5.50
C GLY A 84 -15.87 22.68 -4.81
N GLU A 85 -15.81 22.87 -3.50
CA GLU A 85 -16.89 22.85 -2.53
C GLU A 85 -18.09 23.73 -2.91
N LYS A 86 -19.30 23.22 -2.66
CA LYS A 86 -20.46 24.05 -2.31
C LYS A 86 -21.09 23.48 -1.06
N GLY A 87 -21.02 24.25 0.03
CA GLY A 87 -21.58 23.91 1.34
C GLY A 87 -23.10 23.84 1.33
N VAL A 88 -23.63 22.92 2.13
CA VAL A 88 -25.06 22.83 2.49
C VAL A 88 -25.16 22.65 4.00
N ALA A 89 -26.11 23.38 4.58
CA ALA A 89 -26.23 23.76 5.99
C ALA A 89 -26.46 22.61 6.98
N VAL A 90 -26.02 22.87 8.22
CA VAL A 90 -26.17 22.07 9.44
C VAL A 90 -27.64 21.93 9.83
N GLY A 91 -28.11 20.70 10.03
CA GLY A 91 -29.43 20.37 10.56
C GLY A 91 -29.36 19.26 11.62
N ASP A 92 -29.69 19.64 12.86
CA ASP A 92 -30.14 18.88 14.04
C ASP A 92 -29.56 17.47 14.33
N GLU A 93 -28.61 17.42 15.26
CA GLU A 93 -27.90 16.22 15.77
C GLU A 93 -28.68 15.38 16.81
N SER A 94 -30.01 15.46 16.89
CA SER A 94 -30.76 14.82 17.99
C SER A 94 -31.44 13.48 17.68
N ARG A 95 -31.21 12.85 16.52
CA ARG A 95 -31.73 11.47 16.23
C ARG A 95 -30.66 10.52 15.70
N PHE A 96 -29.80 10.05 16.60
CA PHE A 96 -28.79 9.04 16.33
C PHE A 96 -29.31 7.61 16.57
N HIS A 97 -29.34 6.78 15.53
CA HIS A 97 -29.25 5.32 15.64
C HIS A 97 -27.84 4.87 15.20
N PRO A 98 -27.07 4.12 16.03
CA PRO A 98 -25.64 3.90 15.82
C PRO A 98 -25.26 2.88 14.72
N ARG A 99 -26.22 2.39 13.92
CA ARG A 99 -25.94 1.34 12.91
C ARG A 99 -25.56 1.87 11.53
N PHE A 100 -25.88 3.11 11.20
CA PHE A 100 -25.70 3.64 9.83
C PHE A 100 -24.37 4.39 9.59
N TYR A 101 -23.67 4.82 10.64
CA TYR A 101 -22.37 5.51 10.48
C TYR A 101 -21.20 4.59 10.10
N ARG A 102 -21.26 3.28 10.38
CA ARG A 102 -20.15 2.35 10.10
C ARG A 102 -20.00 1.98 8.61
N ALA A 103 -21.08 1.97 7.84
CA ALA A 103 -21.00 1.72 6.39
C ALA A 103 -20.46 2.94 5.60
N SER A 104 -20.69 4.15 6.13
CA SER A 104 -20.18 5.41 5.57
C SER A 104 -18.65 5.55 5.74
N LEU A 105 -18.10 5.16 6.90
CA LEU A 105 -16.65 5.21 7.16
C LEU A 105 -15.83 4.28 6.25
N PHE A 106 -16.36 3.10 5.90
CA PHE A 106 -15.70 2.19 4.96
C PHE A 106 -15.67 2.74 3.52
N THR A 107 -16.59 3.66 3.20
CA THR A 107 -16.69 4.29 1.88
C THR A 107 -15.77 5.51 1.78
N SER A 108 -15.56 6.26 2.86
CA SER A 108 -14.55 7.32 2.93
C SER A 108 -13.10 6.80 2.96
N TYR A 109 -12.85 5.63 3.57
CA TYR A 109 -11.52 5.01 3.66
C TYR A 109 -10.90 4.61 2.31
N ALA A 110 -11.73 4.47 1.27
CA ALA A 110 -11.31 4.13 -0.08
C ALA A 110 -10.91 5.35 -0.94
N MET A 111 -11.20 6.57 -0.50
CA MET A 111 -11.27 7.74 -1.39
C MET A 111 -10.06 8.68 -1.40
N ALA A 112 -9.13 8.58 -0.44
CA ALA A 112 -7.91 9.39 -0.45
C ALA A 112 -6.78 8.67 -1.19
N MET A 113 -6.75 8.77 -2.52
CA MET A 113 -5.58 8.42 -3.31
C MET A 113 -4.46 9.41 -2.97
N ASN A 114 -3.48 8.99 -2.18
CA ASN A 114 -2.25 9.74 -1.97
C ASN A 114 -1.13 9.18 -2.86
N ILE A 115 -0.09 10.00 -3.05
CA ILE A 115 1.03 9.66 -3.94
C ILE A 115 1.74 8.36 -3.53
N PHE A 116 1.86 8.08 -2.23
CA PHE A 116 2.54 6.88 -1.74
C PHE A 116 1.75 5.62 -2.08
N ARG A 117 0.42 5.66 -1.94
CA ARG A 117 -0.47 4.57 -2.35
C ARG A 117 -0.42 4.33 -3.85
N LEU A 118 -0.49 5.40 -4.64
CA LEU A 118 -0.41 5.31 -6.10
C LEU A 118 0.92 4.68 -6.54
N LEU A 119 2.05 5.17 -6.01
CA LEU A 119 3.38 4.62 -6.32
C LEU A 119 3.52 3.17 -5.83
N GLY A 120 2.93 2.83 -4.69
CA GLY A 120 2.88 1.45 -4.19
C GLY A 120 2.13 0.53 -5.14
N ASP A 121 0.96 0.95 -5.63
CA ASP A 121 0.16 0.18 -6.58
C ASP A 121 0.90 0.03 -7.93
N LEU A 122 1.56 1.08 -8.41
CA LEU A 122 2.40 1.03 -9.62
C LEU A 122 3.61 0.10 -9.45
N ALA A 123 4.27 0.09 -8.30
CA ALA A 123 5.37 -0.84 -8.01
C ALA A 123 4.88 -2.29 -7.98
N HIS A 124 3.67 -2.54 -7.46
CA HIS A 124 3.06 -3.87 -7.49
C HIS A 124 2.76 -4.29 -8.94
N LEU A 125 2.20 -3.41 -9.77
CA LEU A 125 2.00 -3.66 -11.20
C LEU A 125 3.31 -3.96 -11.92
N ALA A 126 4.34 -3.16 -11.67
CA ALA A 126 5.67 -3.38 -12.24
C ALA A 126 6.21 -4.76 -11.90
N SER A 127 6.05 -5.22 -10.65
CA SER A 127 6.49 -6.57 -10.23
C SER A 127 5.80 -7.68 -11.04
N ILE A 128 4.50 -7.55 -11.32
CA ILE A 128 3.72 -8.50 -12.11
C ILE A 128 4.18 -8.50 -13.56
N PHE A 129 4.39 -7.32 -14.16
CA PHE A 129 4.89 -7.22 -15.53
C PHE A 129 6.29 -7.78 -15.68
N ILE A 130 7.20 -7.50 -14.73
CA ILE A 130 8.56 -8.07 -14.73
C ILE A 130 8.49 -9.59 -14.69
N LEU A 131 7.68 -10.16 -13.79
CA LEU A 131 7.53 -11.61 -13.67
C LEU A 131 6.93 -12.25 -14.93
N LEU A 132 5.89 -11.66 -15.50
CA LEU A 132 5.28 -12.14 -16.74
C LEU A 132 6.26 -12.07 -17.91
N ASN A 133 6.95 -10.94 -18.06
CA ASN A 133 7.97 -10.74 -19.09
C ASN A 133 9.09 -11.77 -18.95
N LYS A 134 9.56 -12.01 -17.72
CA LYS A 134 10.54 -13.04 -17.37
C LYS A 134 10.10 -14.41 -17.87
N ILE A 135 8.90 -14.86 -17.49
CA ILE A 135 8.40 -16.19 -17.84
C ILE A 135 8.19 -16.32 -19.36
N GLN A 136 7.65 -15.29 -20.01
CA GLN A 136 7.34 -15.32 -21.45
C GLN A 136 8.60 -15.25 -22.32
N LYS A 137 9.53 -14.33 -22.04
CA LYS A 137 10.77 -14.18 -22.83
C LYS A 137 11.71 -15.35 -22.64
N SER A 138 11.90 -15.82 -21.39
CA SER A 138 12.77 -16.98 -21.12
C SER A 138 12.13 -18.32 -21.44
N ARG A 139 10.81 -18.35 -21.71
CA ARG A 139 10.01 -19.59 -21.89
C ARG A 139 10.19 -20.57 -20.71
N SER A 140 10.44 -20.05 -19.52
CA SER A 140 10.83 -20.83 -18.35
C SER A 140 10.30 -20.21 -17.05
N CYS A 141 9.85 -21.06 -16.13
CA CYS A 141 9.49 -20.67 -14.77
C CYS A 141 10.50 -21.17 -13.72
N ARG A 142 11.72 -21.54 -14.15
CA ARG A 142 12.83 -21.87 -13.25
C ARG A 142 13.11 -20.71 -12.30
N GLY A 143 13.41 -21.01 -11.03
CA GLY A 143 13.70 -19.99 -10.02
C GLY A 143 12.48 -19.31 -9.39
N ILE A 144 11.26 -19.64 -9.83
CA ILE A 144 10.00 -19.08 -9.30
C ILE A 144 9.21 -20.15 -8.55
N SER A 145 8.85 -19.86 -7.30
CA SER A 145 8.01 -20.73 -6.47
C SER A 145 6.58 -20.70 -6.96
N PHE A 146 6.05 -21.88 -7.29
CA PHE A 146 4.65 -22.05 -7.66
C PHE A 146 3.76 -21.81 -6.45
N LYS A 147 4.20 -22.24 -5.27
CA LYS A 147 3.47 -22.07 -4.01
C LYS A 147 3.22 -20.60 -3.68
N THR A 148 4.22 -19.73 -3.82
CA THR A 148 4.03 -18.29 -3.64
C THR A 148 2.99 -17.72 -4.61
N GLN A 149 3.04 -18.09 -5.90
CA GLN A 149 2.06 -17.58 -6.87
C GLN A 149 0.65 -18.10 -6.58
N ALA A 150 0.50 -19.35 -6.14
CA ALA A 150 -0.78 -19.90 -5.71
C ALA A 150 -1.35 -19.17 -4.48
N LEU A 151 -0.49 -18.79 -3.52
CA LEU A 151 -0.89 -18.01 -2.35
C LEU A 151 -1.35 -16.59 -2.76
N TYR A 152 -0.68 -15.93 -3.71
CA TYR A 152 -1.14 -14.64 -4.23
C TYR A 152 -2.50 -14.72 -4.95
N VAL A 153 -2.76 -15.80 -5.71
CA VAL A 153 -4.11 -16.04 -6.26
C VAL A 153 -5.14 -16.16 -5.13
N ALA A 154 -4.84 -16.94 -4.09
CA ALA A 154 -5.73 -17.09 -2.94
C ALA A 154 -5.99 -15.76 -2.22
N VAL A 155 -4.97 -14.90 -2.08
CA VAL A 155 -5.09 -13.54 -1.53
C VAL A 155 -6.05 -12.70 -2.37
N PHE A 156 -5.87 -12.61 -3.69
CA PHE A 156 -6.70 -11.72 -4.51
C PHE A 156 -8.14 -12.22 -4.65
N VAL A 157 -8.34 -13.54 -4.75
CA VAL A 157 -9.68 -14.15 -4.82
C VAL A 157 -10.45 -13.97 -3.50
N SER A 158 -9.77 -14.05 -2.35
CA SER A 158 -10.40 -13.82 -1.04
C SER A 158 -10.63 -12.34 -0.74
N ARG A 159 -9.79 -11.44 -1.27
CA ARG A 159 -9.87 -10.00 -1.00
C ARG A 159 -10.90 -9.26 -1.83
N TYR A 160 -11.07 -9.64 -3.09
CA TYR A 160 -11.89 -8.92 -4.06
C TYR A 160 -13.26 -9.54 -4.43
N PRO A 161 -13.94 -10.38 -3.59
CA PRO A 161 -15.34 -10.75 -3.84
C PRO A 161 -16.27 -9.54 -3.97
N ASP A 162 -15.90 -8.40 -3.36
CA ASP A 162 -16.66 -7.15 -3.42
C ASP A 162 -16.80 -6.57 -4.82
N LEU A 163 -15.99 -7.01 -5.78
CA LEU A 163 -16.12 -6.66 -7.21
C LEU A 163 -17.49 -7.04 -7.78
N LEU A 164 -18.16 -8.07 -7.22
CA LEU A 164 -19.43 -8.57 -7.72
C LEU A 164 -20.63 -7.68 -7.36
N TRP A 165 -20.51 -6.83 -6.33
CA TRP A 165 -21.66 -6.09 -5.77
C TRP A 165 -21.33 -4.64 -5.38
N ARG A 166 -20.06 -4.23 -5.39
CA ARG A 166 -19.65 -2.88 -5.02
C ARG A 166 -18.78 -2.24 -6.10
N TYR A 167 -19.36 -1.23 -6.77
CA TYR A 167 -18.60 -0.36 -7.65
C TYR A 167 -18.11 0.88 -6.88
N ILE A 168 -16.80 1.09 -6.85
CA ILE A 168 -16.17 2.26 -6.22
C ILE A 168 -15.74 3.26 -7.30
N SER A 169 -14.90 2.81 -8.24
CA SER A 169 -14.43 3.60 -9.38
C SER A 169 -13.94 2.68 -10.49
N LEU A 170 -13.78 3.23 -11.70
CA LEU A 170 -13.21 2.52 -12.84
C LEU A 170 -11.80 2.03 -12.53
N TYR A 171 -10.95 2.89 -11.96
CA TYR A 171 -9.59 2.54 -11.56
C TYR A 171 -9.59 1.36 -10.58
N ASN A 172 -10.39 1.42 -9.51
CA ASN A 172 -10.44 0.35 -8.50
C ASN A 172 -10.88 -0.98 -9.10
N SER A 173 -11.94 -0.97 -9.91
CA SER A 173 -12.51 -2.18 -10.50
C SER A 173 -11.55 -2.81 -11.51
N THR A 174 -10.96 -2.00 -12.40
CA THR A 174 -9.98 -2.45 -13.39
C THR A 174 -8.73 -3.03 -12.73
N MET A 175 -8.21 -2.38 -11.68
CA MET A 175 -7.03 -2.86 -10.96
C MET A 175 -7.28 -4.21 -10.27
N LYS A 176 -8.42 -4.37 -9.59
CA LYS A 176 -8.80 -5.66 -8.97
C LYS A 176 -8.90 -6.77 -10.02
N LEU A 177 -9.57 -6.51 -11.14
CA LEU A 177 -9.68 -7.47 -12.23
C LEU A 177 -8.31 -7.83 -12.80
N PHE A 178 -7.43 -6.84 -12.98
CA PHE A 178 -6.05 -7.06 -13.44
C PHE A 178 -5.27 -7.95 -12.48
N PHE A 179 -5.31 -7.70 -11.16
CA PHE A 179 -4.60 -8.53 -10.17
C PHE A 179 -5.06 -9.99 -10.17
N ILE A 180 -6.39 -10.23 -10.24
CA ILE A 180 -6.94 -11.59 -10.32
C ILE A 180 -6.53 -12.25 -11.64
N ALA A 181 -6.75 -11.58 -12.78
CA ALA A 181 -6.50 -12.14 -14.09
C ALA A 181 -5.02 -12.46 -14.31
N SER A 182 -4.13 -11.53 -13.95
CA SER A 182 -2.68 -11.71 -14.11
C SER A 182 -2.10 -12.80 -13.20
N SER A 183 -2.52 -12.87 -11.92
CA SER A 183 -2.08 -13.93 -11.01
C SER A 183 -2.55 -15.32 -11.45
N CYS A 184 -3.81 -15.46 -11.86
CA CYS A 184 -4.33 -16.69 -12.47
C CYS A 184 -3.56 -17.05 -13.75
N TYR A 185 -3.23 -16.05 -14.58
CA TYR A 185 -2.46 -16.27 -15.80
C TYR A 185 -1.04 -16.75 -15.53
N ILE A 186 -0.33 -16.16 -14.56
CA ILE A 186 1.00 -16.63 -14.10
C ILE A 186 0.89 -18.09 -13.66
N LEU A 187 -0.11 -18.43 -12.84
CA LEU A 187 -0.30 -19.79 -12.36
C LEU A 187 -0.58 -20.78 -13.51
N TYR A 188 -1.37 -20.36 -14.51
CA TYR A 188 -1.60 -21.11 -15.74
C TYR A 188 -0.29 -21.36 -16.52
N LEU A 189 0.53 -20.33 -16.68
CA LEU A 189 1.82 -20.44 -17.37
C LEU A 189 2.73 -21.46 -16.67
N MET A 190 2.79 -21.44 -15.34
CA MET A 190 3.61 -22.36 -14.56
C MET A 190 3.05 -23.79 -14.56
N ARG A 191 1.74 -23.96 -14.38
CA ARG A 191 1.12 -25.29 -14.22
C ARG A 191 0.98 -26.07 -15.52
N TYR A 192 0.78 -25.36 -16.63
CA TYR A 192 0.46 -25.95 -17.94
C TYR A 192 1.51 -25.61 -18.98
N ARG A 193 1.67 -24.34 -19.36
CA ARG A 193 2.46 -23.95 -20.54
C ARG A 193 3.96 -24.26 -20.40
N PHE A 194 4.54 -23.95 -19.25
CA PHE A 194 5.96 -24.10 -18.94
C PHE A 194 6.22 -25.11 -17.82
N ARG A 195 5.26 -26.02 -17.57
CA ARG A 195 5.35 -27.07 -16.56
C ARG A 195 6.69 -27.83 -16.55
N PRO A 196 7.29 -28.22 -17.69
CA PRO A 196 8.56 -28.97 -17.67
C PRO A 196 9.75 -28.21 -17.08
N THR A 197 9.66 -26.87 -16.99
CA THR A 197 10.72 -26.03 -16.42
C THR A 197 10.55 -25.78 -14.91
N HIS A 198 9.39 -26.18 -14.36
CA HIS A 198 9.13 -26.11 -12.93
C HIS A 198 9.69 -27.36 -12.26
N ASP A 199 10.57 -27.16 -11.30
CA ASP A 199 11.12 -28.23 -10.47
C ASP A 199 10.43 -28.23 -9.10
N PRO A 200 9.56 -29.20 -8.80
CA PRO A 200 8.89 -29.27 -7.50
C PRO A 200 9.83 -29.63 -6.35
N SER A 201 11.02 -30.18 -6.62
CA SER A 201 11.96 -30.65 -5.60
C SER A 201 12.64 -29.51 -4.84
N ILE A 202 12.68 -28.32 -5.44
CA ILE A 202 13.22 -27.10 -4.81
C ILE A 202 12.13 -26.29 -4.09
N ASP A 203 10.87 -26.37 -4.53
CA ASP A 203 9.71 -25.69 -3.91
C ASP A 203 9.06 -26.54 -2.80
N THR A 204 9.82 -26.86 -1.75
CA THR A 204 9.43 -27.83 -0.69
C THR A 204 8.67 -27.24 0.49
N PHE A 205 8.42 -25.93 0.49
CA PHE A 205 7.78 -25.24 1.60
C PHE A 205 6.36 -25.75 1.88
N ARG A 206 5.98 -25.99 3.13
CA ARG A 206 4.63 -26.47 3.51
C ARG A 206 3.68 -25.29 3.70
N VAL A 207 2.81 -25.04 2.71
CA VAL A 207 1.91 -23.88 2.69
C VAL A 207 0.82 -23.95 3.74
N GLU A 208 0.53 -25.14 4.26
CA GLU A 208 -0.46 -25.40 5.31
C GLU A 208 -0.12 -24.62 6.58
N TYR A 209 1.18 -24.47 6.88
CA TYR A 209 1.68 -23.67 8.01
C TYR A 209 1.49 -22.17 7.84
N LEU A 210 1.11 -21.69 6.65
CA LEU A 210 0.74 -20.29 6.42
C LEU A 210 -0.78 -20.15 6.38
N VAL A 211 -1.43 -20.95 5.53
CA VAL A 211 -2.88 -20.84 5.28
C VAL A 211 -3.68 -21.08 6.56
N GLY A 212 -3.35 -22.13 7.33
CA GLY A 212 -4.07 -22.48 8.55
C GLY A 212 -4.01 -21.35 9.60
N PRO A 213 -2.83 -20.91 10.04
CA PRO A 213 -2.71 -19.80 10.99
C PRO A 213 -3.32 -18.49 10.49
N CYS A 214 -3.14 -18.12 9.21
CA CYS A 214 -3.75 -16.92 8.66
C CYS A 214 -5.29 -16.98 8.66
N PHE A 215 -5.87 -18.16 8.43
CA PHE A 215 -7.32 -18.35 8.50
C PHE A 215 -7.83 -18.19 9.93
N VAL A 216 -7.14 -18.78 10.91
CA VAL A 216 -7.45 -18.59 12.34
C VAL A 216 -7.34 -17.11 12.74
N LEU A 217 -6.28 -16.42 12.30
CA LEU A 217 -6.14 -14.98 12.54
C LEU A 217 -7.27 -14.16 11.91
N GLY A 218 -7.72 -14.50 10.70
CA GLY A 218 -8.87 -13.84 10.06
C GLY A 218 -10.19 -14.04 10.82
N LEU A 219 -10.38 -15.21 11.46
CA LEU A 219 -11.55 -15.48 12.31
C LEU A 219 -11.50 -14.72 13.65
N ILE A 220 -10.32 -14.54 14.23
CA ILE A 220 -10.15 -13.86 15.52
C ILE A 220 -10.13 -12.34 15.35
N PHE A 221 -9.38 -11.84 14.37
CA PHE A 221 -9.16 -10.41 14.14
C PHE A 221 -9.92 -9.97 12.88
N ASN A 222 -11.17 -9.54 13.05
CA ASN A 222 -11.98 -8.94 11.98
C ASN A 222 -12.85 -7.81 12.55
N TYR A 223 -13.36 -6.95 11.67
CA TYR A 223 -14.23 -5.84 12.04
C TYR A 223 -15.72 -6.21 12.09
N GLY A 224 -16.08 -7.37 11.54
CA GLY A 224 -17.43 -7.91 11.56
C GLY A 224 -17.43 -9.39 11.20
N PHE A 225 -18.27 -10.17 11.89
CA PHE A 225 -18.34 -11.61 11.71
C PHE A 225 -19.24 -11.99 10.51
N ASN A 226 -18.80 -11.59 9.32
CA ASN A 226 -19.42 -11.95 8.05
C ASN A 226 -18.35 -12.47 7.09
N PHE A 227 -18.78 -13.22 6.07
CA PHE A 227 -17.89 -13.85 5.11
C PHE A 227 -16.91 -12.86 4.47
N THR A 228 -17.39 -11.71 4.00
CA THR A 228 -16.55 -10.70 3.35
C THR A 228 -15.43 -10.17 4.25
N GLU A 229 -15.75 -9.78 5.48
CA GLU A 229 -14.78 -9.21 6.42
C GLU A 229 -13.77 -10.25 6.91
N ILE A 230 -14.22 -11.50 7.14
CA ILE A 230 -13.33 -12.61 7.53
C ILE A 230 -12.35 -12.92 6.39
N PHE A 231 -12.83 -13.03 5.15
CA PHE A 231 -11.97 -13.30 3.98
C PHE A 231 -11.07 -12.11 3.65
N TRP A 232 -11.53 -10.88 3.84
CA TRP A 232 -10.69 -9.70 3.76
C TRP A 232 -9.55 -9.75 4.77
N SER A 233 -9.83 -10.00 6.05
CA SER A 233 -8.80 -10.09 7.09
C SER A 233 -7.83 -11.25 6.86
N PHE A 234 -8.35 -12.44 6.53
CA PHE A 234 -7.57 -13.60 6.10
C PHE A 234 -6.60 -13.24 4.97
N SER A 235 -7.09 -12.54 3.93
CA SER A 235 -6.27 -12.15 2.80
C SER A 235 -5.13 -11.21 3.20
N ILE A 236 -5.33 -10.34 4.19
CA ILE A 236 -4.31 -9.40 4.69
C ILE A 236 -3.20 -10.16 5.40
N PHE A 237 -3.56 -11.07 6.31
CA PHE A 237 -2.58 -11.92 6.98
C PHE A 237 -1.86 -12.86 6.01
N LEU A 238 -2.59 -13.51 5.10
CA LEU A 238 -1.99 -14.44 4.14
C LEU A 238 -0.99 -13.73 3.21
N GLU A 239 -1.33 -12.53 2.72
CA GLU A 239 -0.42 -11.78 1.86
C GLU A 239 0.88 -11.40 2.57
N SER A 240 0.81 -11.15 3.88
CA SER A 240 2.01 -10.79 4.65
C SER A 240 3.09 -11.86 4.61
N VAL A 241 2.68 -13.14 4.50
CA VAL A 241 3.57 -14.30 4.52
C VAL A 241 3.65 -15.05 3.20
N ALA A 242 2.87 -14.64 2.18
CA ALA A 242 2.77 -15.35 0.89
C ALA A 242 4.11 -15.48 0.13
N ILE A 243 5.07 -14.59 0.41
CA ILE A 243 6.40 -14.60 -0.21
C ILE A 243 7.35 -15.66 0.37
N LEU A 244 7.03 -16.23 1.54
CA LEU A 244 7.94 -17.15 2.24
C LEU A 244 8.39 -18.37 1.42
N PRO A 245 7.53 -19.07 0.65
CA PRO A 245 7.98 -20.17 -0.21
C PRO A 245 9.06 -19.74 -1.22
N GLN A 246 8.91 -18.56 -1.83
CA GLN A 246 9.88 -18.01 -2.76
C GLN A 246 11.21 -17.65 -2.07
N LEU A 247 11.17 -17.02 -0.90
CA LEU A 247 12.40 -16.70 -0.14
C LEU A 247 13.12 -17.96 0.32
N PHE A 248 12.37 -18.96 0.81
CA PHE A 248 12.92 -20.26 1.20
C PHE A 248 13.57 -21.00 0.04
N MET A 249 12.95 -20.92 -1.14
CA MET A 249 13.51 -21.48 -2.37
C MET A 249 14.84 -20.80 -2.75
N LEU A 250 14.92 -19.46 -2.64
CA LEU A 250 16.17 -18.72 -2.88
C LEU A 250 17.29 -19.08 -1.89
N GLN A 251 16.96 -19.24 -0.62
CA GLN A 251 17.91 -19.70 0.40
C GLN A 251 18.48 -21.08 0.08
N ARG A 252 17.67 -21.99 -0.48
CA ARG A 252 18.13 -23.32 -0.87
C ARG A 252 18.97 -23.33 -2.15
N THR A 253 18.62 -22.51 -3.13
CA THR A 253 19.36 -22.48 -4.40
C THR A 253 20.65 -21.68 -4.31
N GLY A 254 20.80 -20.80 -3.31
CA GLY A 254 21.98 -19.96 -3.08
C GLY A 254 22.12 -18.82 -4.09
N GLU A 255 21.56 -18.97 -5.29
CA GLU A 255 21.58 -17.98 -6.37
C GLU A 255 20.17 -17.64 -6.87
N ALA A 256 20.00 -16.41 -7.37
CA ALA A 256 18.80 -15.95 -8.04
C ALA A 256 19.15 -15.25 -9.37
N GLU A 257 18.35 -15.51 -10.42
CA GLU A 257 18.44 -14.75 -11.68
C GLU A 257 18.15 -13.26 -11.43
N THR A 258 18.92 -12.37 -12.05
CA THR A 258 18.79 -10.91 -11.88
C THR A 258 17.36 -10.40 -12.09
N ILE A 259 16.67 -10.86 -13.14
CA ILE A 259 15.28 -10.46 -13.41
C ILE A 259 14.34 -10.88 -12.27
N THR A 260 14.55 -12.07 -11.68
CA THR A 260 13.79 -12.54 -10.51
C THR A 260 14.02 -11.64 -9.30
N THR A 261 15.25 -11.16 -9.11
CA THR A 261 15.53 -10.22 -8.02
C THR A 261 14.90 -8.84 -8.23
N HIS A 262 14.80 -8.35 -9.46
CA HIS A 262 14.08 -7.11 -9.77
C HIS A 262 12.58 -7.23 -9.52
N TYR A 263 11.97 -8.38 -9.86
CA TYR A 263 10.58 -8.68 -9.52
C TYR A 263 10.35 -8.61 -8.00
N LEU A 264 11.20 -9.30 -7.22
CA LEU A 264 11.10 -9.33 -5.76
C LEU A 264 11.34 -7.95 -5.14
N ALA A 265 12.28 -7.18 -5.68
CA ALA A 265 12.55 -5.83 -5.24
C ALA A 265 11.34 -4.90 -5.48
N ALA A 266 10.74 -4.96 -6.67
CA ALA A 266 9.53 -4.17 -6.98
C ALA A 266 8.36 -4.52 -6.04
N LEU A 267 8.18 -5.81 -5.74
CA LEU A 267 7.17 -6.30 -4.82
C LEU A 267 7.45 -5.85 -3.37
N GLY A 268 8.70 -5.88 -2.92
CA GLY A 268 9.06 -5.32 -1.63
C GLY A 268 8.86 -3.80 -1.55
N VAL A 269 9.22 -3.07 -2.62
CA VAL A 269 9.12 -1.60 -2.67
C VAL A 269 7.67 -1.17 -2.55
N TYR A 270 6.77 -1.87 -3.25
CA TYR A 270 5.33 -1.71 -3.09
C TYR A 270 4.93 -1.70 -1.61
N ARG A 271 5.43 -2.64 -0.82
CA ARG A 271 5.13 -2.72 0.62
C ARG A 271 5.80 -1.64 1.45
N ALA A 272 7.05 -1.33 1.17
CA ALA A 272 7.75 -0.24 1.84
C ALA A 272 7.03 1.10 1.65
N LEU A 273 6.42 1.34 0.48
CA LEU A 273 5.66 2.56 0.18
C LEU A 273 4.32 2.65 0.92
N TYR A 274 3.79 1.53 1.43
CA TYR A 274 2.57 1.56 2.24
C TYR A 274 2.82 2.11 3.66
N ILE A 275 4.05 2.03 4.17
CA ILE A 275 4.44 2.61 5.48
C ILE A 275 4.26 4.14 5.50
N PRO A 276 4.89 4.93 4.61
CA PRO A 276 4.68 6.38 4.59
C PRO A 276 3.23 6.74 4.23
N ASN A 277 2.52 5.90 3.46
CA ASN A 277 1.07 6.05 3.27
C ASN A 277 0.30 5.98 4.59
N TRP A 278 0.57 5.00 5.47
CA TRP A 278 -0.11 4.92 6.77
C TRP A 278 0.23 6.11 7.67
N ILE A 279 1.51 6.55 7.67
CA ILE A 279 1.96 7.72 8.42
C ILE A 279 1.23 8.97 7.91
N TYR A 280 1.20 9.19 6.60
CA TYR A 280 0.50 10.32 5.98
C TYR A 280 -0.97 10.34 6.39
N ARG A 281 -1.67 9.20 6.25
CA ARG A 281 -3.07 9.07 6.61
C ARG A 281 -3.32 9.32 8.10
N TYR A 282 -2.44 8.88 8.98
CA TYR A 282 -2.55 9.18 10.41
C TYR A 282 -2.59 10.68 10.69
N PHE A 283 -1.76 11.48 9.99
CA PHE A 283 -1.74 12.93 10.17
C PHE A 283 -2.85 13.67 9.42
N THR A 284 -3.35 13.16 8.29
CA THR A 284 -4.34 13.85 7.47
C THR A 284 -5.79 13.42 7.72
N GLU A 285 -6.02 12.20 8.23
CA GLU A 285 -7.35 11.60 8.41
C GLU A 285 -7.65 11.37 9.90
N ASN A 286 -7.55 12.42 10.74
CA ASN A 286 -7.93 12.40 12.16
C ASN A 286 -7.36 11.21 12.98
N GLY A 287 -6.16 10.74 12.66
CA GLY A 287 -5.52 9.62 13.37
C GLY A 287 -6.08 8.24 13.04
N THR A 288 -6.96 8.09 12.03
CA THR A 288 -7.50 6.77 11.68
C THR A 288 -6.47 5.93 10.93
N VAL A 289 -6.05 4.84 11.55
CA VAL A 289 -5.22 3.79 10.95
C VAL A 289 -5.88 2.44 11.17
N ASP A 290 -5.73 1.53 10.21
CA ASP A 290 -6.23 0.16 10.30
C ASP A 290 -5.17 -0.73 10.96
N PRO A 291 -5.35 -1.18 12.22
CA PRO A 291 -4.33 -1.94 12.92
C PRO A 291 -4.01 -3.28 12.27
N ILE A 292 -5.01 -3.95 11.67
CA ILE A 292 -4.82 -5.23 10.98
C ILE A 292 -3.90 -5.02 9.78
N ALA A 293 -4.18 -4.01 8.95
CA ALA A 293 -3.37 -3.69 7.78
C ALA A 293 -1.95 -3.24 8.14
N VAL A 294 -1.80 -2.43 9.19
CA VAL A 294 -0.48 -1.93 9.64
C VAL A 294 0.37 -3.07 10.20
N ILE A 295 -0.16 -3.90 11.11
CA ILE A 295 0.60 -5.00 11.71
C ILE A 295 1.02 -6.01 10.64
N ALA A 296 0.09 -6.45 9.79
CA ALA A 296 0.39 -7.39 8.71
C ALA A 296 1.41 -6.79 7.72
N GLY A 297 1.29 -5.50 7.42
CA GLY A 297 2.21 -4.81 6.52
C GLY A 297 3.61 -4.60 7.11
N ILE A 298 3.75 -4.41 8.42
CA ILE A 298 5.05 -4.41 9.11
C ILE A 298 5.68 -5.80 9.05
N VAL A 299 4.92 -6.87 9.35
CA VAL A 299 5.40 -8.26 9.23
C VAL A 299 5.90 -8.53 7.82
N GLN A 300 5.09 -8.16 6.81
CA GLN A 300 5.46 -8.36 5.42
C GLN A 300 6.73 -7.61 5.05
N THR A 301 6.86 -6.34 5.45
CA THR A 301 8.04 -5.54 5.16
C THR A 301 9.28 -6.11 5.85
N GLY A 302 9.13 -6.58 7.09
CA GLY A 302 10.18 -7.27 7.85
C GLY A 302 10.75 -8.48 7.11
N LEU A 303 9.89 -9.30 6.50
CA LEU A 303 10.31 -10.47 5.70
C LEU A 303 11.13 -10.10 4.46
N TYR A 304 10.99 -8.89 3.91
CA TYR A 304 11.81 -8.43 2.78
C TYR A 304 13.15 -7.81 3.19
N LEU A 305 13.40 -7.53 4.47
CA LEU A 305 14.58 -6.75 4.90
C LEU A 305 15.90 -7.43 4.52
N ASP A 306 16.03 -8.73 4.77
CA ASP A 306 17.24 -9.49 4.44
C ASP A 306 17.47 -9.54 2.92
N PHE A 307 16.41 -9.81 2.16
CA PHE A 307 16.45 -9.75 0.70
C PHE A 307 16.90 -8.37 0.20
N PHE A 308 16.36 -7.28 0.76
CA PHE A 308 16.74 -5.93 0.38
C PHE A 308 18.20 -5.62 0.67
N TYR A 309 18.69 -6.03 1.85
CA TYR A 309 20.09 -5.84 2.19
C TYR A 309 21.01 -6.43 1.12
N VAL A 310 20.76 -7.67 0.70
CA VAL A 310 21.54 -8.34 -0.36
C VAL A 310 21.33 -7.66 -1.72
N TYR A 311 20.11 -7.27 -2.06
CA TYR A 311 19.79 -6.61 -3.33
C TYR A 311 20.52 -5.26 -3.49
N PHE A 312 20.49 -4.40 -2.46
CA PHE A 312 21.15 -3.09 -2.51
C PHE A 312 22.68 -3.20 -2.46
N THR A 313 23.22 -4.18 -1.75
CA THR A 313 24.68 -4.31 -1.57
C THR A 313 25.37 -5.02 -2.73
N LYS A 314 24.70 -6.00 -3.38
CA LYS A 314 25.25 -6.81 -4.48
C LYS A 314 24.61 -6.49 -5.83
N VAL A 315 23.30 -6.68 -5.96
CA VAL A 315 22.61 -6.66 -7.27
C VAL A 315 22.66 -5.27 -7.93
N LEU A 316 22.43 -4.20 -7.18
CA LEU A 316 22.54 -2.84 -7.74
C LEU A 316 23.96 -2.45 -8.16
N LYS A 317 24.99 -3.18 -7.69
CA LYS A 317 26.38 -3.00 -8.12
C LYS A 317 26.74 -3.89 -9.32
N GLY A 318 25.75 -4.57 -9.92
CA GLY A 318 25.95 -5.51 -11.02
C GLY A 318 26.52 -6.86 -10.60
N GLN A 319 26.60 -7.15 -9.29
CA GLN A 319 27.05 -8.45 -8.80
C GLN A 319 25.87 -9.44 -8.78
N LYS A 320 26.18 -10.73 -8.89
CA LYS A 320 25.16 -11.78 -8.79
C LYS A 320 24.52 -11.79 -7.41
N PHE A 321 23.24 -12.12 -7.37
CA PHE A 321 22.56 -12.38 -6.12
C PHE A 321 23.01 -13.73 -5.57
N GLU A 322 23.73 -13.67 -4.46
CA GLU A 322 24.21 -14.83 -3.72
C GLU A 322 23.96 -14.58 -2.24
N LEU A 323 23.28 -15.51 -1.59
CA LEU A 323 23.08 -15.46 -0.14
C LEU A 323 24.36 -15.94 0.56
N PRO A 324 24.79 -15.31 1.68
CA PRO A 324 25.91 -15.83 2.46
C PRO A 324 25.57 -17.25 2.94
N ALA A 325 26.54 -18.16 2.78
CA ALA A 325 26.40 -19.59 3.08
C ALA A 325 26.13 -19.88 4.57
#